data_AF-A0AAD1W0D8-F1
#
_entry.id   AF-A0AAD1W0D8-F1
#
_cell.length_a   1.000
_cell.length_b   1.000
_cell.length_c   1.000
_cell.angle_alpha   90.00
_cell.angle_beta   90.00
_cell.angle_gamma   90.00
#
_symmetry.space_group_name_H-M   'P 1'
#
loop_
_entity.id
_entity.type
_entity.pdbx_description
1 polymer ?
#
loop_
_entity_poly.entity_id
_entity_poly.type
_entity_poly.pdbx_seq_one_letter_code
_entity_poly.pdbx_strand_id
1 'polypeptide(L)'
;MQKMEKSRPVWDNPLQFVFACISYAVGLGNVWRFPYLCQMYGGGGFLIPYIIMLFVEGMPLLYLELAVGQHMRQGSIGAWKTISPYLGGVGIASIIVSFFLCIYYNVINAWALWYLFHSFQVCLNFIP
;
A
#
# COMPACT_ATOMS: atom_id res chain seq x y z
N MET A 1 -19.71 20.04 -29.91
CA MET A 1 -19.16 19.96 -28.54
C MET A 1 -18.00 18.98 -28.53
N GLN A 2 -16.76 19.45 -28.65
CA GLN A 2 -15.56 18.61 -28.53
C GLN A 2 -15.51 18.06 -27.11
N LYS A 3 -15.61 16.73 -26.98
CA LYS A 3 -15.38 16.03 -25.72
C LYS A 3 -13.91 16.28 -25.37
N MET A 4 -13.66 17.13 -24.37
CA MET A 4 -12.32 17.39 -23.86
C MET A 4 -11.76 16.06 -23.36
N GLU A 5 -11.01 15.37 -24.20
CA GLU A 5 -10.33 14.12 -23.86
C GLU A 5 -9.22 14.51 -22.89
N LYS A 6 -9.54 14.49 -21.59
CA LYS A 6 -8.62 14.84 -20.51
C LYS A 6 -7.44 13.88 -20.61
N SER A 7 -6.35 14.34 -21.21
CA SER A 7 -5.12 13.55 -21.36
C SER A 7 -4.72 13.03 -19.98
N ARG A 8 -4.41 11.72 -19.91
CA ARG A 8 -4.07 11.08 -18.64
C ARG A 8 -2.83 11.75 -18.07
N PRO A 9 -2.80 12.07 -16.76
CA PRO A 9 -1.58 12.58 -16.15
C PRO A 9 -0.45 11.57 -16.33
N VAL A 10 0.70 12.05 -16.81
CA VAL A 10 1.93 11.29 -17.00
C VAL A 10 2.91 11.72 -15.90
N TRP A 11 3.76 10.80 -15.45
CA TRP A 11 4.82 11.13 -14.51
C TRP A 11 5.92 11.92 -15.21
N ASP A 12 6.34 13.03 -14.63
CA ASP A 12 7.40 13.89 -15.19
C ASP A 12 8.77 13.20 -15.15
N ASN A 13 9.00 12.32 -14.16
CA ASN A 13 10.27 11.61 -14.00
C ASN A 13 10.04 10.17 -13.52
N PRO A 14 10.69 9.15 -14.13
CA PRO A 14 10.58 7.75 -13.69
C PRO A 14 10.98 7.54 -12.22
N LEU A 15 11.86 8.38 -11.66
CA LEU A 15 12.23 8.29 -10.24
C LEU A 15 11.05 8.64 -9.33
N GLN A 16 10.21 9.60 -9.69
CA GLN A 16 9.01 9.94 -8.90
C GLN A 16 8.06 8.75 -8.81
N PHE A 17 7.91 8.00 -9.91
CA PHE A 17 7.13 6.77 -9.93
C PHE A 17 7.72 5.70 -9.00
N VAL A 18 9.04 5.47 -9.07
CA VAL A 18 9.70 4.50 -8.18
C VAL A 18 9.56 4.89 -6.71
N PHE A 19 9.76 6.16 -6.36
CA PHE A 19 9.57 6.64 -4.99
C PHE A 19 8.12 6.48 -4.51
N ALA A 20 7.12 6.72 -5.38
CA ALA A 20 5.73 6.47 -5.05
C ALA A 20 5.43 4.98 -4.80
N CYS A 21 6.04 4.07 -5.58
CA CYS A 21 5.92 2.64 -5.34
C CYS A 21 6.59 2.21 -4.03
N ILE A 22 7.77 2.76 -3.71
CA ILE A 22 8.49 2.46 -2.46
C ILE A 22 7.70 2.96 -1.25
N SER A 23 7.16 4.18 -1.30
CA SER A 23 6.34 4.73 -0.20
C SER A 23 5.04 3.95 -0.01
N TYR A 24 4.45 3.42 -1.08
CA TYR A 24 3.31 2.52 -1.00
C TYR A 24 3.67 1.16 -0.37
N ALA A 25 4.83 0.60 -0.70
CA ALA A 25 5.29 -0.69 -0.16
C ALA A 25 5.75 -0.61 1.30
N VAL A 26 6.32 0.52 1.72
CA VAL A 26 6.81 0.73 3.09
C VAL A 26 5.72 1.38 3.94
N GLY A 27 4.97 0.57 4.68
CA GLY A 27 3.92 1.04 5.61
C GLY A 27 4.22 0.77 7.08
N LEU A 28 3.37 1.31 7.97
CA LEU A 28 3.47 1.08 9.42
C LEU A 28 3.44 -0.41 9.82
N GLY A 29 2.83 -1.27 8.98
CA GLY A 29 2.85 -2.72 9.19
C GLY A 29 4.27 -3.29 9.25
N ASN A 30 5.22 -2.75 8.48
CA ASN A 30 6.61 -3.19 8.52
C ASN A 30 7.31 -2.79 9.83
N VAL A 31 6.82 -1.75 10.51
CA VAL A 31 7.42 -1.23 11.75
C VAL A 31 7.00 -2.04 12.97
N TRP A 32 5.74 -2.44 13.08
CA TRP A 32 5.24 -3.16 14.27
C TRP A 32 4.90 -4.64 14.02
N ARG A 33 4.33 -4.98 12.86
CA ARG A 33 3.74 -6.32 12.62
C ARG A 33 4.84 -7.30 12.27
N PHE A 34 5.79 -6.88 11.46
CA PHE A 34 6.96 -7.68 11.11
C PHE A 34 7.79 -8.11 12.33
N PRO A 35 8.24 -7.20 13.23
CA PRO A 35 8.98 -7.64 14.41
C PRO A 35 8.15 -8.48 15.37
N TYR A 36 6.84 -8.17 15.52
CA TYR A 36 5.95 -8.96 16.35
C TYR A 36 5.83 -10.42 15.87
N LEU A 37 5.63 -10.64 14.56
CA LEU A 37 5.58 -11.99 13.98
C LEU A 37 6.93 -12.68 14.08
N CYS A 38 8.01 -11.96 13.78
CA CYS A 38 9.37 -12.48 13.91
C CYS A 38 9.61 -13.03 15.32
N GLN A 39 9.27 -12.27 16.36
CA GLN A 39 9.47 -12.69 17.75
C GLN A 39 8.59 -13.89 18.16
N MET A 40 7.34 -13.95 17.69
CA MET A 40 6.43 -15.07 17.99
C MET A 40 6.83 -16.38 17.30
N TYR A 41 7.32 -16.32 16.06
CA TYR A 41 7.59 -17.50 15.23
C TYR A 41 9.08 -17.92 15.21
N GLY A 42 9.78 -17.76 16.33
CA GLY A 42 11.16 -18.23 16.48
C GLY A 42 12.25 -17.23 16.10
N GLY A 43 11.95 -15.93 16.13
CA GLY A 43 12.90 -14.85 15.90
C GLY A 43 13.51 -14.91 14.50
N GLY A 44 14.84 -14.93 14.45
CA GLY A 44 15.61 -14.99 13.21
C GLY A 44 15.25 -16.15 12.27
N GLY A 45 14.73 -17.26 12.79
CA GLY A 45 14.28 -18.40 11.98
C GLY A 45 13.12 -18.07 11.04
N PHE A 46 12.27 -17.12 11.41
CA PHE A 46 11.14 -16.66 10.59
C PHE A 46 11.57 -15.91 9.32
N LEU A 47 12.79 -15.35 9.30
CA LEU A 47 13.28 -14.61 8.12
C LEU A 47 13.51 -15.53 6.91
N ILE A 48 13.91 -16.78 7.12
CA ILE A 48 14.20 -17.73 6.04
C ILE A 48 12.94 -18.00 5.18
N PRO A 49 11.82 -18.49 5.75
CA PRO A 49 10.60 -18.69 4.96
C PRO A 49 10.00 -17.37 4.48
N TYR A 50 10.15 -16.28 5.23
CA TYR A 50 9.67 -14.95 4.81
C TYR A 50 10.35 -14.48 3.52
N ILE A 51 11.68 -14.59 3.43
CA ILE A 51 12.44 -14.20 2.24
C ILE A 51 12.07 -15.12 1.06
N ILE A 52 11.96 -16.43 1.27
CA ILE A 52 11.58 -17.36 0.21
C ILE A 52 10.20 -17.00 -0.37
N MET A 53 9.19 -16.80 0.49
CA MET A 53 7.85 -16.38 0.04
C MET A 53 7.86 -15.00 -0.62
N LEU A 54 8.70 -14.07 -0.16
CA LEU A 54 8.85 -12.76 -0.79
C LEU A 54 9.33 -12.86 -2.25
N PHE A 55 10.30 -13.72 -2.53
CA PHE A 55 10.81 -13.94 -3.89
C PHE A 55 9.84 -14.76 -4.76
N VAL A 56 9.19 -15.77 -4.19
CA VAL A 56 8.32 -16.70 -4.93
C VAL A 56 6.92 -16.14 -5.19
N GLU A 57 6.37 -15.35 -4.26
CA GLU A 57 5.02 -14.82 -4.35
C GLU A 57 5.03 -13.29 -4.46
N GLY A 58 5.79 -12.60 -3.60
CA GLY A 58 5.80 -11.14 -3.53
C GLY A 58 6.30 -10.45 -4.81
N MET A 59 7.50 -10.81 -5.28
CA MET A 59 8.08 -10.23 -6.51
C MET A 59 7.24 -10.50 -7.78
N PRO A 60 6.80 -11.75 -8.07
CA PRO A 60 6.03 -11.99 -9.27
C PRO A 60 4.64 -11.32 -9.23
N LEU A 61 3.97 -11.28 -8.07
CA LEU A 61 2.70 -10.55 -7.94
C LEU A 61 2.88 -9.06 -8.21
N LEU A 62 3.88 -8.43 -7.61
CA LEU A 62 4.15 -7.00 -7.82
C LEU A 62 4.50 -6.72 -9.29
N TYR A 63 5.34 -7.56 -9.90
CA TYR A 63 5.70 -7.42 -11.31
C TYR A 63 4.49 -7.57 -12.22
N LEU A 64 3.63 -8.56 -11.96
CA LEU A 64 2.40 -8.79 -12.72
C LEU A 64 1.45 -7.60 -12.61
N GLU A 65 1.21 -7.09 -11.39
CA GLU A 65 0.31 -5.96 -11.16
C GLU A 65 0.82 -4.69 -11.87
N LEU A 66 2.12 -4.42 -11.80
CA LEU A 66 2.73 -3.31 -12.52
C LEU A 66 2.66 -3.49 -14.04
N ALA A 67 2.97 -4.68 -14.57
CA ALA A 67 2.93 -4.97 -16.00
C ALA A 67 1.50 -4.84 -16.57
N VAL A 68 0.51 -5.39 -15.86
CA VAL A 68 -0.92 -5.27 -16.23
C VAL A 68 -1.38 -3.82 -16.14
N GLY A 69 -1.00 -3.10 -15.08
CA GLY A 69 -1.33 -1.68 -14.92
C GLY A 69 -0.76 -0.79 -16.03
N GLN A 70 0.48 -1.05 -16.46
CA GLN A 70 1.13 -0.34 -17.56
C GLN A 70 0.52 -0.70 -18.92
N HIS A 71 0.16 -1.96 -19.16
CA HIS A 71 -0.45 -2.40 -20.43
C HIS A 71 -1.89 -1.91 -20.57
N MET A 72 -2.73 -2.09 -19.55
CA MET A 72 -4.16 -1.76 -19.65
C MET A 72 -4.41 -0.26 -19.61
N ARG A 73 -3.50 0.51 -19.00
CA ARG A 73 -3.59 1.97 -18.86
C ARG A 73 -4.98 2.45 -18.36
N GLN A 74 -5.65 1.64 -17.54
CA GLN A 74 -6.94 1.92 -16.93
C GLN A 74 -6.88 1.83 -15.40
N GLY A 75 -7.88 2.34 -14.70
CA GLY A 75 -7.99 2.17 -13.24
C GLY A 75 -8.41 0.75 -12.86
N SER A 76 -8.33 0.38 -11.58
CA SER A 76 -8.61 -0.99 -11.09
C SER A 76 -9.94 -1.57 -11.62
N ILE A 77 -11.05 -0.83 -11.52
CA ILE A 77 -12.35 -1.29 -12.07
C ILE A 77 -12.31 -1.48 -13.60
N GLY A 78 -11.64 -0.57 -14.32
CA GLY A 78 -11.52 -0.63 -15.77
C GLY A 78 -10.69 -1.82 -16.23
N ALA A 79 -9.53 -2.04 -15.59
CA ALA A 79 -8.64 -3.15 -15.87
C ALA A 79 -9.35 -4.51 -15.73
N TRP A 80 -10.07 -4.72 -14.62
CA TRP A 80 -10.82 -5.97 -14.41
C TRP A 80 -11.99 -6.15 -15.39
N LYS A 81 -12.66 -5.05 -15.77
CA LYS A 81 -13.75 -5.07 -16.76
C LYS A 81 -13.25 -5.35 -18.18
N THR A 82 -12.04 -4.93 -18.53
CA THR A 82 -11.40 -5.23 -19.82
C THR A 82 -10.95 -6.68 -19.93
N ILE A 83 -10.50 -7.30 -18.83
CA ILE A 83 -10.15 -8.73 -18.79
C ILE A 83 -11.39 -9.61 -18.93
N SER A 84 -12.42 -9.35 -18.12
CA SER A 84 -13.69 -10.06 -18.21
C SER A 84 -14.79 -9.26 -17.54
N PRO A 85 -15.97 -9.10 -18.18
CA PRO A 85 -17.09 -8.38 -17.58
C PRO A 85 -17.59 -9.01 -16.26
N TYR A 86 -17.32 -10.31 -16.04
CA TYR A 86 -17.65 -11.01 -14.78
C TYR A 86 -16.66 -10.72 -13.65
N LEU A 87 -15.41 -10.36 -13.96
CA LEU A 87 -14.38 -10.03 -12.96
C LEU A 87 -14.48 -8.59 -12.43
N GLY A 88 -15.45 -7.80 -12.91
CA GLY A 88 -15.70 -6.44 -12.42
C GLY A 88 -15.91 -6.34 -10.90
N GLY A 89 -16.39 -7.41 -10.26
CA GLY A 89 -16.53 -7.50 -8.81
C GLY A 89 -15.21 -7.37 -8.05
N VAL A 90 -14.08 -7.82 -8.61
CA VAL A 90 -12.75 -7.71 -7.99
C VAL A 90 -12.33 -6.24 -7.84
N GLY A 91 -12.61 -5.43 -8.87
CA GLY A 91 -12.36 -3.99 -8.82
C GLY A 91 -13.16 -3.29 -7.71
N ILE A 92 -14.42 -3.65 -7.54
CA ILE A 92 -15.28 -3.10 -6.47
C ILE A 92 -14.78 -3.55 -5.09
N ALA A 93 -14.44 -4.83 -4.95
CA ALA A 93 -13.88 -5.37 -3.70
C ALA A 93 -12.59 -4.62 -3.30
N SER A 94 -11.71 -4.33 -4.25
CA SER A 94 -10.47 -3.59 -3.99
C SER A 94 -10.73 -2.17 -3.44
N ILE A 95 -11.80 -1.50 -3.89
CA ILE A 95 -12.19 -0.17 -3.40
C ILE A 95 -12.74 -0.25 -1.99
N ILE A 96 -13.59 -1.23 -1.71
CA ILE A 96 -14.17 -1.43 -0.37
C ILE A 96 -13.06 -1.72 0.64
N VAL A 97 -12.13 -2.62 0.31
CA VAL A 97 -10.98 -2.93 1.17
C VAL A 97 -10.10 -1.69 1.39
N SER A 98 -9.82 -0.94 0.32
CA SER A 98 -9.04 0.31 0.44
C SER A 98 -9.75 1.34 1.33
N PHE A 99 -11.07 1.44 1.28
CA PHE A 99 -11.84 2.35 2.12
C PHE A 99 -11.73 1.99 3.61
N PHE A 100 -11.90 0.73 3.96
CA PHE A 100 -11.70 0.27 5.35
C PHE A 100 -10.27 0.49 5.83
N LEU A 101 -9.29 0.23 4.97
CA LEU A 101 -7.88 0.45 5.27
C LEU A 101 -7.60 1.93 5.54
N CYS A 102 -8.14 2.83 4.71
CA CYS A 102 -8.02 4.27 4.90
C CYS A 102 -8.58 4.72 6.25
N ILE A 103 -9.76 4.25 6.65
CA ILE A 103 -10.35 4.62 7.96
C ILE A 103 -9.41 4.21 9.10
N TYR A 104 -8.98 2.95 9.11
CA TYR A 104 -8.12 2.42 10.17
C TYR A 104 -6.76 3.12 10.23
N TYR A 105 -6.09 3.31 9.10
CA TYR A 105 -4.79 3.95 9.05
C TYR A 105 -4.83 5.44 9.38
N ASN A 106 -5.90 6.16 9.02
CA ASN A 106 -6.04 7.57 9.38
C ASN A 106 -6.16 7.76 10.90
N VAL A 107 -6.85 6.86 11.61
CA VAL A 107 -6.93 6.93 13.09
C VAL A 107 -5.55 6.76 13.73
N ILE A 108 -4.74 5.83 13.24
CA ILE A 108 -3.38 5.61 13.76
C ILE A 108 -2.49 6.82 13.48
N ASN A 109 -2.57 7.38 12.27
CA ASN A 109 -1.84 8.60 11.93
C ASN A 109 -2.26 9.78 12.81
N ALA A 110 -3.55 9.91 13.12
CA ALA A 110 -4.04 10.93 14.04
C ALA A 110 -3.46 10.76 15.45
N TRP A 111 -3.36 9.54 15.97
CA TRP A 111 -2.67 9.27 17.24
C TRP A 111 -1.19 9.61 17.17
N ALA A 112 -0.49 9.20 16.09
CA ALA A 112 0.93 9.51 15.93
C ALA A 112 1.19 11.02 15.90
N LEU A 113 0.35 11.79 15.20
CA LEU A 113 0.42 13.26 15.21
C LEU A 113 0.10 13.84 16.59
N TRP A 114 -0.91 13.31 17.27
CA TRP A 114 -1.26 13.75 18.63
C TRP A 114 -0.11 13.54 19.62
N TYR A 115 0.57 12.39 19.57
CA TYR A 115 1.78 12.13 20.36
C TYR A 115 2.95 13.02 19.94
N LEU A 116 3.12 13.27 18.64
CA LEU A 116 4.17 14.15 18.13
C LEU A 116 4.02 15.58 18.70
N PHE A 117 2.81 16.14 18.70
CA PHE A 117 2.58 17.47 19.26
C PHE A 117 2.77 17.53 20.78
N HIS A 118 2.40 16.48 21.51
CA HIS A 118 2.66 16.38 22.95
C HIS A 118 4.15 16.17 23.27
N SER A 119 4.95 15.65 22.35
CA SER A 119 6.39 15.44 22.55
C SER A 119 7.19 16.74 22.64
N PHE A 120 6.66 17.87 22.18
CA PHE A 120 7.32 19.18 22.29
C PHE A 120 7.13 19.85 23.66
N GLN A 121 6.39 19.22 24.57
CA GLN A 121 6.27 19.69 25.96
C GLN A 121 7.50 19.30 26.76
N VAL A 122 8.03 20.22 27.57
CA VAL A 122 9.26 20.04 28.37
C VAL A 122 9.12 18.89 29.39
N CYS A 123 7.91 18.65 29.89
CA CYS A 123 7.56 17.44 30.63
C CYS A 123 6.66 16.57 29.74
N LEU A 124 7.15 15.38 29.39
CA LEU A 124 6.36 14.38 28.67
C LEU A 124 5.32 13.81 29.64
N ASN A 125 4.07 14.28 29.56
CA ASN A 125 2.94 13.72 30.34
C ASN A 125 2.50 12.38 29.72
N PHE A 126 3.38 11.38 29.79
CA PHE A 126 3.02 10.00 29.54
C PHE A 126 2.67 9.40 30.91
N ILE A 127 1.37 9.42 31.24
CA ILE A 127 0.72 9.10 32.55
C ILE A 127 0.64 10.29 33.55
N PRO A 128 -0.38 10.35 34.44
CA PRO A 128 -0.38 11.24 35.61
C PRO A 128 0.73 10.92 36.61
#